data_AF-A0A7K2HW57-F1
#
_entry.id   AF-A0A7K2HW57-F1
#
_cell.length_a   1.000
_cell.length_b   1.000
_cell.length_c   1.000
_cell.angle_alpha   90.00
_cell.angle_beta   90.00
_cell.angle_gamma   90.00
#
_symmetry.space_group_name_H-M   'P 1'
#
loop_
_entity.id
_entity.type
_entity.pdbx_description
1 polymer ?
#
loop_
_entity_poly.entity_id
_entity_poly.type
_entity_poly.pdbx_seq_one_letter_code
_entity_poly.pdbx_strand_id
1 'polypeptide(L)' 'MGDSWPSLRASDLERIIRRHCGQPIRQSGSHRIYKGKHKKFTFAYHNGDEVGGNMVRRVLVNDVGLTPQDARGEVS' A
#
# COMPACT_ATOMS: atom_id res chain seq x y z
N MET A 1 14.94 -9.65 -15.82
CA MET A 1 13.91 -8.68 -16.23
C MET A 1 13.24 -8.14 -14.98
N GLY A 2 13.22 -6.81 -14.81
CA GLY A 2 12.58 -6.17 -13.67
C GLY A 2 11.09 -6.49 -13.68
N ASP A 3 10.59 -6.94 -12.54
CA ASP A 3 9.17 -7.02 -12.28
C ASP A 3 8.65 -5.56 -12.34
N SER A 4 8.19 -5.11 -13.50
CA SER A 4 7.70 -3.74 -13.67
C SER A 4 6.36 -3.64 -12.96
N TRP A 5 6.41 -3.20 -11.71
CA TRP A 5 5.22 -2.82 -10.96
C TRP A 5 4.69 -1.50 -11.55
N PRO A 6 3.39 -1.39 -11.85
CA PRO A 6 2.82 -0.13 -12.30
C PRO A 6 2.91 0.92 -11.18
N SER A 7 3.16 2.18 -11.55
CA SER A 7 2.97 3.28 -10.61
C SER A 7 1.48 3.51 -10.40
N LEU A 8 1.10 3.78 -9.16
CA LEU A 8 -0.30 3.98 -8.77
C LEU A 8 -0.39 5.26 -7.97
N ARG A 9 -1.56 5.89 -8.02
CA ARG A 9 -1.84 6.97 -7.09
C ARG A 9 -1.91 6.44 -5.68
N ALA A 10 -1.40 7.23 -4.73
CA ALA A 10 -1.49 6.95 -3.31
C ALA A 10 -2.93 6.65 -2.85
N SER A 11 -3.93 7.32 -3.45
CA SER A 11 -5.34 7.05 -3.18
C SER A 11 -5.78 5.63 -3.56
N ASP A 12 -5.34 5.11 -4.72
CA ASP A 12 -5.64 3.74 -5.15
C ASP A 12 -4.93 2.73 -4.24
N LEU A 13 -3.64 2.97 -3.96
CA LEU A 13 -2.87 2.13 -3.06
C LEU A 13 -3.50 2.07 -1.66
N GLU A 14 -3.95 3.21 -1.14
CA GLU A 14 -4.68 3.28 0.13
C GLU A 14 -6.00 2.50 0.09
N ARG A 15 -6.73 2.58 -1.03
CA ARG A 15 -7.99 1.85 -1.19
C ARG A 15 -7.77 0.35 -1.11
N ILE A 16 -6.71 -0.15 -1.77
CA ILE A 16 -6.26 -1.54 -1.70
C ILE A 16 -5.87 -1.91 -0.27
N ILE A 17 -5.00 -1.13 0.37
CA ILE A 17 -4.58 -1.34 1.76
C ILE A 17 -5.79 -1.43 2.68
N ARG A 18 -6.76 -0.52 2.54
CA ARG A 18 -7.95 -0.49 3.38
C ARG A 18 -8.90 -1.66 3.13
N ARG A 19 -8.91 -2.21 1.92
CA ARG A 19 -9.68 -3.42 1.59
C ARG A 19 -9.11 -4.66 2.27
N HIS A 20 -7.77 -4.75 2.35
CA HIS A 20 -7.07 -5.90 2.93
C HIS A 20 -6.80 -5.77 4.44
N CYS A 21 -6.32 -4.62 4.90
CA CYS A 21 -6.02 -4.34 6.31
C CYS A 21 -7.19 -3.75 7.10
N GLY A 22 -8.26 -3.32 6.43
CA GLY A 22 -9.36 -2.60 7.08
C GLY A 22 -9.04 -1.14 7.36
N GLN A 23 -9.68 -0.57 8.39
CA GLN A 23 -9.55 0.85 8.72
C GLN A 23 -8.20 1.16 9.40
N PRO A 24 -7.63 2.36 9.19
CA PRO A 24 -6.42 2.78 9.89
C PRO A 24 -6.66 2.80 11.40
N ILE A 25 -5.74 2.20 12.15
CA ILE A 25 -5.79 2.19 13.62
C ILE A 25 -5.55 3.57 14.23
N ARG A 26 -4.88 4.45 13.48
CA ARG A 26 -4.65 5.85 13.88
C ARG A 26 -4.52 6.70 12.63
N GLN A 27 -5.12 7.88 12.63
CA GLN A 27 -4.89 8.89 11.60
C GLN A 27 -4.50 10.21 12.26
N SER A 28 -3.48 10.86 11.72
CA SER A 28 -3.05 12.20 12.15
C SER A 28 -2.59 12.97 10.92
N GLY A 29 -3.41 13.91 10.47
CA GLY A 29 -3.22 14.58 9.17
C GLY A 29 -3.16 13.58 8.01
N SER A 30 -2.16 13.73 7.14
CA SER A 30 -1.91 12.81 6.02
C SER A 30 -1.32 11.46 6.45
N HIS A 31 -0.87 11.32 7.70
CA HIS A 31 -0.26 10.08 8.19
C HIS A 31 -1.33 9.14 8.74
N ARG A 32 -1.44 7.96 8.14
CA ARG A 32 -2.39 6.93 8.51
C ARG A 32 -1.62 5.68 8.91
N ILE A 33 -1.83 5.21 10.13
CA ILE A 33 -1.21 3.98 10.62
C ILE A 33 -2.18 2.83 10.34
N TYR A 34 -1.72 1.86 9.57
CA TYR A 34 -2.44 0.63 9.27
C TYR A 34 -1.81 -0.54 10.03
N LYS A 35 -2.65 -1.53 10.35
CA LYS A 35 -2.20 -2.79 10.90
C LYS A 35 -2.13 -3.82 9.77
N GLY A 36 -0.91 -4.04 9.27
CA GLY A 36 -0.62 -5.13 8.35
C GLY A 36 -0.71 -6.49 9.02
N LYS A 37 -0.53 -7.54 8.23
CA LYS A 37 -0.60 -8.93 8.70
C LYS A 37 0.46 -9.26 9.75
N HIS A 38 1.68 -8.74 9.56
CA HIS A 38 2.83 -9.03 10.45
C HIS A 38 3.29 -7.82 11.28
N LYS A 39 3.04 -6.59 10.82
CA LYS A 39 3.48 -5.37 11.53
C LYS A 39 2.53 -4.20 11.29
N LYS A 40 2.59 -3.20 12.16
CA LYS A 40 1.96 -1.90 11.93
C LYS A 40 2.86 -1.08 11.03
N PHE A 41 2.28 -0.36 10.08
CA PHE A 41 3.03 0.51 9.18
C PHE A 41 2.34 1.86 9.06
N THR A 42 3.14 2.89 8.79
CA THR A 42 2.65 4.24 8.59
C THR A 42 2.59 4.53 7.10
N PHE A 43 1.39 4.75 6.60
CA PHE A 43 1.12 5.24 5.27
C PHE A 43 1.03 6.77 5.33
N ALA A 44 2.06 7.45 4.82
CA ALA A 44 2.23 8.90 4.90
C ALA A 44 2.09 9.58 3.54
N TYR A 45 1.27 9.04 2.64
CA TYR A 45 1.11 9.58 1.29
C TYR A 45 -0.08 10.54 1.20
N HIS A 46 0.10 11.57 0.39
CA HIS A 46 -0.97 12.51 0.04
C HIS A 46 -1.77 11.94 -1.14
N ASN A 47 -3.08 12.21 -1.22
CA ASN A 47 -3.97 11.67 -2.27
C ASN A 47 -3.51 11.95 -3.72
N GLY A 48 -2.68 12.98 -3.94
CA GLY A 48 -2.15 13.31 -5.27
C GLY A 48 -0.79 12.69 -5.59
N ASP A 49 -0.17 11.97 -4.65
CA ASP A 49 1.18 11.45 -4.81
C ASP A 49 1.18 10.21 -5.69
N GLU A 50 2.12 10.14 -6.64
CA GLU A 50 2.32 8.95 -7.46
C GLU A 50 3.33 8.03 -6.78
N VAL A 51 2.85 6.86 -6.37
CA VAL A 51 3.69 5.84 -5.74
C VAL A 51 4.30 4.99 -6.85
N GLY A 52 5.62 5.14 -7.02
CA GLY A 52 6.37 4.32 -7.96
C GLY A 52 6.21 2.82 -7.65
N GLY A 53 6.14 1.98 -8.69
CA GLY A 53 5.80 0.57 -8.53
C GLY A 53 6.70 -0.22 -7.55
N ASN A 54 7.97 0.16 -7.42
CA ASN A 54 8.87 -0.47 -6.45
C ASN A 54 8.41 -0.21 -4.99
N MET A 55 7.82 0.96 -4.74
CA MET A 55 7.28 1.35 -3.45
C MET A 55 5.90 0.73 -3.21
N VAL A 56 5.06 0.63 -4.26
CA VAL A 56 3.81 -0.15 -4.23
C VAL A 56 4.08 -1.58 -3.79
N ARG A 57 5.04 -2.26 -4.45
CA ARG A 57 5.47 -3.61 -4.09
C ARG A 57 5.89 -3.70 -2.63
N ARG A 58 6.72 -2.75 -2.16
CA ARG A 58 7.21 -2.75 -0.79
C ARG A 58 6.06 -2.62 0.20
N VAL A 59 5.13 -1.69 -0.03
CA VAL A 59 4.00 -1.50 0.88
C VAL A 59 3.07 -2.72 0.87
N LEU A 60 2.66 -3.23 -0.29
CA LEU A 60 1.75 -4.38 -0.36
C LEU A 60 2.39 -5.67 0.17
N VAL A 61 3.64 -5.96 -0.18
CA VAL A 61 4.27 -7.22 0.21
C VAL A 61 4.87 -7.15 1.61
N ASN A 62 5.60 -6.08 1.93
CA ASN A 62 6.34 -5.95 3.19
C ASN A 62 5.46 -5.39 4.31
N ASP A 63 4.64 -4.38 4.03
CA ASP A 63 3.86 -3.68 5.04
C ASP A 63 2.48 -4.30 5.26
N VAL A 64 1.69 -4.49 4.20
CA VAL A 64 0.36 -5.16 4.26
C VAL A 64 0.55 -6.66 4.53
N GLY A 65 1.57 -7.28 3.93
CA GLY A 65 1.85 -8.71 4.07
C GLY A 65 1.13 -9.58 3.02
N LEU A 66 0.82 -8.99 1.86
CA LEU A 66 0.29 -9.72 0.70
C LEU A 66 1.40 -10.50 0.00
N THR A 67 1.01 -11.54 -0.71
CA THR A 67 1.95 -12.21 -1.60
C THR A 67 2.19 -11.33 -2.84
N PRO A 68 3.36 -11.41 -3.49
CA PRO A 68 3.62 -10.64 -4.71
C PRO A 68 2.64 -10.95 -5.84
N GLN A 69 2.01 -12.13 -5.86
CA GLN A 69 0.97 -12.48 -6.83
C GLN A 69 -0.35 -11.76 -6.54
N ASP A 70 -0.79 -11.77 -5.28
CA ASP A 70 -2.02 -11.09 -4.85
C ASP A 70 -1.90 -9.57 -5.01
N ALA A 71 -0.76 -9.03 -4.56
CA ALA A 71 -0.42 -7.63 -4.75
C ALA A 71 -0.35 -7.24 -6.24
N ARG A 72 0.04 -8.15 -7.14
CA ARG A 72 -0.01 -7.91 -8.59
C ARG A 72 -1.42 -7.87 -9.12
N GLY A 73 -2.30 -8.76 -8.65
CA GLY A 73 -3.71 -8.80 -9.05
C GLY A 73 -4.46 -7.52 -8.69
N GLU A 74 -4.12 -6.88 -7.57
CA GLU A 74 -4.75 -5.63 -7.14
C GLU A 74 -4.30 -4.40 -7.95
N VAL A 75 -3.17 -4.49 -8.66
CA VAL A 75 -2.55 -3.36 -9.39
C VAL A 75 -2.57 -3.55 -10.91
N SER A 76 -3.12 -4.68 -11.37
CA SER A 76 -3.21 -5.05 -12.79
C SER A 76 -4.43 -4.46 -13.49
#